data_AF-A0A104X5L4-F1
#
_entry.id   AF-A0A104X5L4-F1
#
_cell.length_a   1.000
_cell.length_b   1.000
_cell.length_c   1.000
_cell.angle_alpha   90.00
_cell.angle_beta   90.00
_cell.angle_gamma   90.00
#
_symmetry.space_group_name_H-M   'P 1'
#
loop_
_entity.id
_entity.type
_entity.pdbx_description
1 polymer ?
#
loop_
_entity_poly.entity_id
_entity_poly.type
_entity_poly.pdbx_seq_one_letter_code
_entity_poly.pdbx_strand_id
1 'polypeptide(L)'
;MDKNKYSITFACYNQVDYTRQCIDSMVKHGTPLDRVVAVDNASTDSTREYLQTLPLGGYVHNRDNLGCGAAWNQGILHQQAEWTVVMNNDVLVSANWIENLIGTAERLGLLVASPAMIEGPLDYDFDSLATAWSNKMRDVQRPGARHAVCLLVHRSVWMQAGYFRATPSLLGYEDTLFFDELDKARIPSAIVGGAWLHHYGSITQTAMKRERGLSERSGLGNRTNYQLLRQSWLTRKLNKMRRVRQNRAWHDTELARYGMTVHGTRKEHDFEWL
;
A
#
# COMPACT_ATOMS: atom_id res chain seq x y z
N MET A 1 5.73 9.90 -19.45
CA MET A 1 5.30 10.84 -18.38
C MET A 1 6.47 11.73 -17.98
N ASP A 2 6.20 12.99 -17.62
CA ASP A 2 7.17 13.88 -16.97
C ASP A 2 7.87 13.15 -15.80
N LYS A 3 9.20 13.34 -15.65
CA LYS A 3 9.99 12.76 -14.56
C LYS A 3 9.51 13.23 -13.19
N ASN A 4 8.95 14.44 -13.12
CA ASN A 4 8.41 15.01 -11.88
C ASN A 4 6.95 14.61 -11.62
N LYS A 5 6.33 13.80 -12.50
CA LYS A 5 4.92 13.41 -12.36
C LYS A 5 4.71 12.49 -11.17
N TYR A 6 5.60 11.52 -10.97
CA TYR A 6 5.50 10.63 -9.82
C TYR A 6 6.85 10.11 -9.34
N SER A 7 6.90 9.77 -8.05
CA SER A 7 7.95 8.99 -7.41
C SER A 7 7.34 7.79 -6.68
N ILE A 8 8.14 6.74 -6.48
CA ILE A 8 7.73 5.53 -5.76
C ILE A 8 8.70 5.34 -4.61
N THR A 9 8.20 4.97 -3.44
CA THR A 9 9.04 4.56 -2.33
C THR A 9 8.46 3.36 -1.60
N PHE A 10 9.36 2.47 -1.18
CA PHE A 10 9.05 1.36 -0.31
C PHE A 10 10.09 1.24 0.80
N ALA A 11 9.64 0.74 1.94
CA ALA A 11 10.51 0.33 3.03
C ALA A 11 10.71 -1.18 2.94
N CYS A 12 11.94 -1.65 3.18
CA CYS A 12 12.26 -3.07 3.25
C CYS A 12 13.02 -3.37 4.56
N TYR A 13 12.82 -4.58 5.06
CA TYR A 13 13.52 -5.14 6.21
C TYR A 13 13.61 -6.64 5.97
N ASN A 14 14.77 -7.07 5.47
CA ASN A 14 14.98 -8.39 4.88
C ASN A 14 14.04 -8.67 3.69
N GLN A 15 13.87 -9.95 3.35
CA GLN A 15 12.97 -10.45 2.29
C GLN A 15 13.47 -10.07 0.89
N VAL A 16 14.76 -10.31 0.63
CA VAL A 16 15.39 -10.02 -0.67
C VAL A 16 14.63 -10.64 -1.86
N ASP A 17 14.10 -11.85 -1.72
CA ASP A 17 13.41 -12.54 -2.82
C ASP A 17 12.08 -11.89 -3.18
N TYR A 18 11.33 -11.37 -2.20
CA TYR A 18 10.11 -10.59 -2.47
C TYR A 18 10.45 -9.22 -3.05
N THR A 19 11.50 -8.57 -2.53
CA THR A 19 11.99 -7.29 -3.05
C THR A 19 12.39 -7.41 -4.52
N ARG A 20 13.10 -8.49 -4.88
CA ARG A 20 13.45 -8.80 -6.28
C ARG A 20 12.22 -8.91 -7.15
N GLN A 21 11.24 -9.73 -6.75
CA GLN A 21 10.02 -9.92 -7.53
C GLN A 21 9.21 -8.62 -7.69
N CYS A 22 9.14 -7.79 -6.66
CA CYS A 22 8.50 -6.48 -6.72
C CYS A 22 9.18 -5.58 -7.75
N ILE A 23 10.51 -5.43 -7.68
CA ILE A 23 11.29 -4.62 -8.62
C ILE A 23 11.22 -5.18 -10.05
N ASP A 24 11.33 -6.50 -10.22
CA ASP A 24 11.23 -7.15 -11.52
C ASP A 24 9.85 -6.93 -12.15
N SER A 25 8.76 -6.96 -11.35
CA SER A 25 7.42 -6.64 -11.83
C SER A 25 7.30 -5.18 -12.28
N MET A 26 7.92 -4.24 -11.54
CA MET A 26 7.97 -2.83 -11.91
C MET A 26 8.73 -2.62 -13.23
N VAL A 27 9.91 -3.24 -13.38
CA VAL A 27 10.73 -3.15 -14.60
C VAL A 27 9.98 -3.77 -15.78
N LYS A 28 9.41 -4.97 -15.60
CA LYS A 28 8.62 -5.67 -16.61
C LYS A 28 7.50 -4.81 -17.17
N HIS A 29 6.83 -4.06 -16.30
CA HIS A 29 5.70 -3.18 -16.66
C HIS A 29 6.13 -1.73 -16.90
N GLY A 30 7.41 -1.48 -17.20
CA GLY A 30 7.91 -0.22 -17.74
C GLY A 30 8.10 0.90 -16.71
N THR A 31 8.10 0.59 -15.41
CA THR A 31 8.38 1.57 -14.36
C THR A 31 9.87 1.92 -14.34
N PRO A 32 10.26 3.18 -14.56
CA PRO A 32 11.67 3.58 -14.52
C PRO A 32 12.20 3.54 -13.08
N LEU A 33 13.30 2.82 -12.86
CA LEU A 33 13.89 2.67 -11.52
C LEU A 33 14.49 3.97 -10.96
N ASP A 34 14.83 4.93 -11.83
CA ASP A 34 15.28 6.27 -11.41
C ASP A 34 14.16 7.11 -10.73
N ARG A 35 12.93 6.58 -10.66
CA ARG A 35 11.80 7.12 -9.91
C ARG A 35 11.55 6.41 -8.58
N VAL A 36 12.31 5.34 -8.30
CA VAL A 36 12.12 4.48 -7.14
C VAL A 36 13.16 4.83 -6.08
N VAL A 37 12.69 5.09 -4.87
CA VAL A 37 13.53 5.24 -3.67
C VAL A 37 13.30 4.06 -2.74
N ALA A 38 14.32 3.22 -2.59
CA ALA A 38 14.31 2.11 -1.64
C ALA A 38 14.87 2.55 -0.29
N VAL A 39 14.13 2.26 0.79
CA VAL A 39 14.58 2.52 2.16
C VAL A 39 14.80 1.18 2.89
N ASP A 40 16.07 0.81 3.06
CA ASP A 40 16.50 -0.38 3.80
C ASP A 40 16.54 -0.08 5.30
N ASN A 41 15.63 -0.69 6.04
CA ASN A 41 15.36 -0.41 7.44
C ASN A 41 16.12 -1.34 8.39
N ALA A 42 17.42 -1.51 8.15
CA ALA A 42 18.35 -2.40 8.84
C ALA A 42 18.23 -3.89 8.48
N SER A 43 18.15 -4.21 7.19
CA SER A 43 18.22 -5.60 6.71
C SER A 43 19.58 -6.24 7.05
N THR A 44 19.53 -7.54 7.35
CA THR A 44 20.66 -8.43 7.66
C THR A 44 20.82 -9.58 6.65
N ASP A 45 19.86 -9.76 5.74
CA ASP A 45 19.98 -10.64 4.57
C ASP A 45 20.64 -9.91 3.38
N SER A 46 20.60 -10.53 2.19
CA SER A 46 21.19 -9.98 0.97
C SER A 46 20.43 -8.80 0.33
N THR A 47 19.44 -8.22 1.02
CA THR A 47 18.64 -7.10 0.50
C THR A 47 19.51 -5.88 0.21
N ARG A 48 20.48 -5.59 1.09
CA ARG A 48 21.38 -4.43 0.93
C ARG A 48 22.20 -4.53 -0.34
N GLU A 49 22.91 -5.64 -0.51
CA GLU A 49 23.79 -5.87 -1.66
C GLU A 49 22.97 -5.83 -2.95
N TYR A 50 21.77 -6.42 -2.95
CA TYR A 50 20.88 -6.39 -4.10
C TYR A 50 20.46 -4.96 -4.47
N LEU A 51 19.95 -4.17 -3.51
CA LEU A 51 19.48 -2.80 -3.80
C LEU A 51 20.60 -1.89 -4.33
N GLN A 52 21.84 -2.09 -3.88
CA GLN A 52 23.00 -1.33 -4.36
C GLN A 52 23.38 -1.64 -5.82
N THR A 53 22.92 -2.77 -6.39
CA THR A 53 23.16 -3.10 -7.80
C THR A 53 22.22 -2.37 -8.77
N LEU A 54 21.14 -1.77 -8.26
CA LEU A 54 20.07 -1.24 -9.08
C LEU A 54 20.26 0.26 -9.36
N PRO A 55 19.85 0.74 -10.55
CA PRO A 55 19.88 2.17 -10.91
C PRO A 55 18.68 2.92 -10.29
N LEU A 56 18.54 2.85 -8.97
CA LEU A 56 17.46 3.49 -8.22
C LEU A 56 17.60 5.01 -8.24
N GLY A 57 16.47 5.72 -8.16
CA GLY A 57 16.43 7.17 -7.96
C GLY A 57 16.99 7.58 -6.59
N GLY A 58 16.89 6.68 -5.61
CA GLY A 58 17.50 6.83 -4.29
C GLY A 58 17.61 5.52 -3.53
N TYR A 59 18.62 5.44 -2.67
CA TYR A 59 18.78 4.36 -1.70
C TYR A 59 19.10 4.97 -0.34
N VAL A 60 18.27 4.67 0.66
CA VAL A 60 18.45 5.10 2.05
C VAL A 60 18.68 3.86 2.90
N HIS A 61 19.75 3.87 3.70
CA HIS A 61 20.07 2.79 4.63
C HIS A 61 19.96 3.28 6.07
N ASN A 62 19.09 2.65 6.86
CA ASN A 62 18.98 2.88 8.29
C ASN A 62 19.79 1.83 9.06
N ARG A 63 20.47 2.27 10.12
CA ARG A 63 21.22 1.38 11.03
C ARG A 63 20.31 0.54 11.92
N ASP A 64 19.13 1.06 12.22
CA ASP A 64 18.10 0.43 13.05
C ASP A 64 16.77 0.41 12.31
N ASN A 65 15.87 -0.52 12.68
CA ASN A 65 14.52 -0.54 12.16
C ASN A 65 13.68 0.59 12.78
N LEU A 66 13.47 1.67 12.03
CA LEU A 66 12.76 2.88 12.47
C LEU A 66 11.23 2.80 12.33
N GLY A 67 10.68 1.63 11.98
CA GLY A 67 9.27 1.47 11.61
C GLY A 67 8.95 1.99 10.21
N CYS A 68 7.79 1.60 9.66
CA CYS A 68 7.43 1.91 8.28
C CYS A 68 7.17 3.40 8.06
N GLY A 69 6.54 4.10 9.02
CA GLY A 69 6.23 5.53 8.87
C GLY A 69 7.48 6.41 8.72
N ALA A 70 8.53 6.12 9.50
CA ALA A 70 9.80 6.84 9.38
C ALA A 70 10.49 6.54 8.04
N ALA A 71 10.55 5.25 7.66
CA ALA A 71 11.16 4.82 6.41
C ALA A 71 10.43 5.39 5.18
N TRP A 72 9.09 5.33 5.14
CA TRP A 72 8.30 5.94 4.07
C TRP A 72 8.55 7.45 3.98
N ASN A 73 8.58 8.17 5.10
CA ASN A 73 8.87 9.61 5.10
C ASN A 73 10.25 9.93 4.54
N GLN A 74 11.29 9.13 4.88
CA GLN A 74 12.62 9.32 4.32
C GLN A 74 12.60 9.19 2.80
N GLY A 75 11.91 8.19 2.27
CA GLY A 75 11.77 7.99 0.83
C GLY A 75 10.98 9.09 0.13
N ILE A 76 9.84 9.51 0.71
CA ILE A 76 9.02 10.62 0.20
C ILE A 76 9.86 11.92 0.11
N LEU A 77 10.66 12.22 1.14
CA LEU A 77 11.48 13.42 1.20
C LEU A 77 12.72 13.33 0.30
N HIS A 78 13.23 12.13 0.04
CA HIS A 78 14.38 11.92 -0.85
C HIS A 78 14.06 12.28 -2.30
N GLN A 79 12.85 11.94 -2.77
CA GLN A 79 12.41 12.23 -4.12
C GLN A 79 10.95 12.71 -4.15
N GLN A 80 10.79 14.03 -4.14
CA GLN A 80 9.49 14.68 -4.23
C GLN A 80 9.01 14.76 -5.68
N ALA A 81 7.71 14.52 -5.89
CA ALA A 81 7.04 14.58 -7.18
C ALA A 81 5.61 15.12 -7.01
N GLU A 82 4.88 15.31 -8.10
CA GLU A 82 3.44 15.66 -8.04
C GLU A 82 2.63 14.58 -7.31
N TRP A 83 2.92 13.32 -7.61
CA TRP A 83 2.35 12.15 -6.96
C TRP A 83 3.45 11.29 -6.32
N THR A 84 3.21 10.78 -5.12
CA THR A 84 4.11 9.82 -4.50
C THR A 84 3.36 8.53 -4.20
N VAL A 85 3.90 7.41 -4.66
CA VAL A 85 3.44 6.08 -4.27
C VAL A 85 4.25 5.62 -3.07
N VAL A 86 3.54 5.25 -2.01
CA VAL A 86 4.08 4.57 -0.84
C VAL A 86 3.57 3.14 -0.86
N MET A 87 4.46 2.16 -0.88
CA MET A 87 4.07 0.75 -0.96
C MET A 87 4.97 -0.18 -0.13
N ASN A 88 4.49 -1.41 0.05
CA ASN A 88 5.30 -2.51 0.59
C ASN A 88 6.23 -3.09 -0.49
N ASN A 89 7.24 -3.87 -0.07
CA ASN A 89 8.17 -4.58 -0.96
C ASN A 89 7.72 -6.00 -1.34
N ASP A 90 6.58 -6.47 -0.86
CA ASP A 90 5.99 -7.80 -1.11
C ASP A 90 4.76 -7.74 -2.01
N VAL A 91 4.80 -6.84 -3.01
CA VAL A 91 3.74 -6.65 -4.00
C VAL A 91 4.24 -6.90 -5.42
N LEU A 92 3.35 -7.33 -6.31
CA LEU A 92 3.58 -7.32 -7.76
C LEU A 92 2.62 -6.34 -8.41
N VAL A 93 3.16 -5.54 -9.32
CA VAL A 93 2.38 -4.58 -10.10
C VAL A 93 1.92 -5.18 -11.42
N SER A 94 0.81 -4.68 -11.95
CA SER A 94 0.25 -5.11 -13.24
C SER A 94 0.66 -4.16 -14.38
N ALA A 95 0.36 -4.55 -15.63
CA ALA A 95 0.61 -3.70 -16.79
C ALA A 95 -0.13 -2.35 -16.67
N ASN A 96 0.57 -1.25 -16.92
CA ASN A 96 0.07 0.12 -16.82
C ASN A 96 -0.51 0.50 -15.45
N TRP A 97 -0.11 -0.18 -14.37
CA TRP A 97 -0.70 0.01 -13.04
C TRP A 97 -0.65 1.46 -12.56
N ILE A 98 0.49 2.15 -12.75
CA ILE A 98 0.71 3.50 -12.24
C ILE A 98 -0.01 4.54 -13.10
N GLU A 99 0.00 4.38 -14.42
CA GLU A 99 -0.77 5.19 -15.35
C GLU A 99 -2.27 5.09 -15.05
N ASN A 100 -2.76 3.87 -14.83
CA ASN A 100 -4.16 3.63 -14.51
C ASN A 100 -4.54 4.21 -13.13
N LEU A 101 -3.66 4.07 -12.14
CA LEU A 101 -3.89 4.57 -10.78
C LEU A 101 -3.93 6.10 -10.75
N ILE A 102 -2.93 6.77 -11.34
CA ILE A 102 -2.88 8.24 -11.45
C ILE A 102 -4.04 8.75 -12.29
N GLY A 103 -4.24 8.20 -13.49
CA GLY A 103 -5.29 8.65 -14.40
C GLY A 103 -6.70 8.47 -13.82
N THR A 104 -6.92 7.40 -13.05
CA THR A 104 -8.19 7.22 -12.33
C THR A 104 -8.34 8.21 -11.18
N ALA A 105 -7.28 8.47 -10.42
CA ALA A 105 -7.31 9.48 -9.36
C ALA A 105 -7.63 10.88 -9.91
N GLU A 106 -6.97 11.30 -10.99
CA GLU A 106 -7.20 12.58 -11.65
C GLU A 106 -8.64 12.69 -12.19
N ARG A 107 -9.12 11.67 -12.90
CA ARG A 107 -10.49 11.62 -13.45
C ARG A 107 -11.57 11.73 -12.38
N LEU A 108 -11.33 11.13 -11.21
CA LEU A 108 -12.29 11.10 -10.10
C LEU A 108 -12.09 12.25 -9.10
N GLY A 109 -11.09 13.13 -9.32
CA GLY A 109 -10.75 14.21 -8.38
C GLY A 109 -10.26 13.72 -7.01
N LEU A 110 -9.64 12.54 -6.97
CA LEU A 110 -9.04 11.97 -5.77
C LEU A 110 -7.67 12.61 -5.54
N LEU A 111 -7.29 12.81 -4.27
CA LEU A 111 -5.95 13.21 -3.88
C LEU A 111 -5.15 12.05 -3.27
N VAL A 112 -5.84 10.99 -2.88
CA VAL A 112 -5.24 9.73 -2.40
C VAL A 112 -5.95 8.56 -3.05
N ALA A 113 -5.22 7.57 -3.55
CA ALA A 113 -5.82 6.37 -4.13
C ALA A 113 -5.05 5.11 -3.77
N SER A 114 -5.75 4.02 -3.53
CA SER A 114 -5.17 2.68 -3.42
C SER A 114 -5.67 1.82 -4.60
N PRO A 115 -4.81 1.02 -5.24
CA PRO A 115 -5.25 0.08 -6.27
C PRO A 115 -6.08 -1.06 -5.65
N ALA A 116 -6.84 -1.78 -6.48
CA ALA A 116 -7.41 -3.07 -6.12
C ALA A 116 -6.31 -4.10 -5.87
N MET A 117 -6.60 -5.15 -5.09
CA MET A 117 -5.58 -6.17 -4.80
C MET A 117 -6.14 -7.58 -4.60
N ILE A 118 -5.29 -8.56 -4.88
CA ILE A 118 -5.42 -9.94 -4.42
C ILE A 118 -4.34 -10.21 -3.39
N GLU A 119 -4.72 -10.77 -2.24
CA GLU A 119 -3.78 -11.21 -1.21
C GLU A 119 -3.64 -12.73 -1.17
N GLY A 120 -2.43 -13.24 -0.99
CA GLY A 120 -2.17 -14.67 -0.78
C GLY A 120 -1.07 -15.24 -1.68
N PRO A 121 -1.02 -16.56 -1.91
CA PRO A 121 -0.01 -17.16 -2.78
C PRO A 121 -0.20 -16.76 -4.25
N LEU A 122 0.92 -16.67 -4.99
CA LEU A 122 0.93 -16.46 -6.43
C LEU A 122 0.94 -17.80 -7.18
N ASP A 123 -0.23 -18.40 -7.33
CA ASP A 123 -0.47 -19.69 -8.02
C ASP A 123 -1.43 -19.53 -9.21
N TYR A 124 -1.45 -18.34 -9.80
CA TYR A 124 -2.30 -17.96 -10.93
C TYR A 124 -1.57 -16.99 -11.86
N ASP A 125 -2.04 -16.87 -13.10
CA ASP A 125 -1.50 -15.90 -14.07
C ASP A 125 -1.97 -14.48 -13.73
N PHE A 126 -1.23 -13.81 -12.86
CA PHE A 126 -1.55 -12.47 -12.41
C PHE A 126 -1.53 -11.44 -13.53
N ASP A 127 -0.58 -11.50 -14.47
CA ASP A 127 -0.46 -10.48 -15.52
C ASP A 127 -1.68 -10.48 -16.47
N SER A 128 -2.09 -11.67 -16.90
CA SER A 128 -3.26 -11.84 -17.77
C SER A 128 -4.54 -11.42 -17.05
N LEU A 129 -4.74 -11.93 -15.82
CA LEU A 129 -5.95 -11.67 -15.06
C LEU A 129 -6.06 -10.21 -14.59
N ALA A 130 -4.97 -9.59 -14.12
CA ALA A 130 -4.98 -8.20 -13.68
C ALA A 130 -5.32 -7.23 -14.82
N THR A 131 -4.89 -7.53 -16.05
CA THR A 131 -5.28 -6.74 -17.22
C THR A 131 -6.79 -6.85 -17.48
N ALA A 132 -7.35 -8.06 -17.41
CA ALA A 132 -8.79 -8.29 -17.56
C ALA A 132 -9.59 -7.60 -16.44
N TRP A 133 -9.13 -7.70 -15.18
CA TRP A 133 -9.78 -7.08 -14.03
C TRP A 133 -9.73 -5.56 -14.09
N SER A 134 -8.58 -4.97 -14.45
CA SER A 134 -8.43 -3.51 -14.62
C SER A 134 -9.44 -2.95 -15.61
N ASN A 135 -9.66 -3.65 -16.73
CA ASN A 135 -10.66 -3.27 -17.73
C ASN A 135 -12.09 -3.44 -17.21
N LYS A 136 -12.38 -4.58 -16.56
CA LYS A 136 -13.71 -4.92 -16.05
C LYS A 136 -14.15 -3.98 -14.92
N MET A 137 -13.22 -3.60 -14.05
CA MET A 137 -13.46 -2.86 -12.81
C MET A 137 -13.03 -1.39 -12.90
N ARG A 138 -12.73 -0.88 -14.11
CA ARG A 138 -12.22 0.49 -14.36
C ARG A 138 -13.05 1.61 -13.72
N ASP A 139 -14.36 1.42 -13.64
CA ASP A 139 -15.30 2.41 -13.10
C ASP A 139 -15.72 2.12 -11.66
N VAL A 140 -15.14 1.09 -11.04
CA VAL A 140 -15.38 0.76 -9.63
C VAL A 140 -14.48 1.60 -8.74
N GLN A 141 -15.10 2.20 -7.73
CA GLN A 141 -14.39 2.88 -6.64
C GLN A 141 -15.10 2.62 -5.32
N ARG A 142 -14.32 2.59 -4.23
CA ARG A 142 -14.82 2.58 -2.86
C ARG A 142 -14.43 3.90 -2.17
N PRO A 143 -15.26 4.96 -2.27
CA PRO A 143 -14.92 6.27 -1.70
C PRO A 143 -14.64 6.21 -0.20
N GLY A 144 -13.53 6.80 0.23
CA GLY A 144 -13.01 6.81 1.60
C GLY A 144 -12.29 5.53 2.03
N ALA A 145 -12.39 4.43 1.27
CA ALA A 145 -11.60 3.23 1.53
C ALA A 145 -10.17 3.43 1.01
N ARG A 146 -9.19 2.82 1.68
CA ARG A 146 -7.74 2.93 1.39
C ARG A 146 -6.96 1.90 2.20
N HIS A 147 -5.77 1.54 1.73
CA HIS A 147 -4.84 0.68 2.45
C HIS A 147 -3.38 1.11 2.17
N ALA A 148 -2.49 0.82 3.11
CA ALA A 148 -1.07 1.21 3.00
C ALA A 148 -0.19 0.17 2.30
N VAL A 149 -0.74 -0.95 1.80
CA VAL A 149 -0.01 -1.89 0.93
C VAL A 149 0.53 -1.17 -0.31
N CYS A 150 -0.29 -0.28 -0.89
CA CYS A 150 0.10 0.67 -1.91
C CYS A 150 -0.85 1.87 -1.86
N LEU A 151 -0.28 3.06 -1.75
CA LEU A 151 -0.98 4.31 -1.56
C LEU A 151 -0.37 5.38 -2.47
N LEU A 152 -1.14 5.85 -3.45
CA LEU A 152 -0.83 7.02 -4.25
C LEU A 152 -1.29 8.27 -3.49
N VAL A 153 -0.41 9.26 -3.34
CA VAL A 153 -0.70 10.50 -2.60
C VAL A 153 -0.26 11.72 -3.41
N HIS A 154 -1.16 12.66 -3.65
CA HIS A 154 -0.84 13.92 -4.29
C HIS A 154 -0.04 14.83 -3.34
N ARG A 155 0.93 15.59 -3.85
CA ARG A 155 1.80 16.48 -3.06
C ARG A 155 1.05 17.45 -2.14
N SER A 156 -0.16 17.88 -2.53
CA SER A 156 -0.95 18.81 -1.73
C SER A 156 -1.43 18.20 -0.40
N VAL A 157 -1.50 16.87 -0.32
CA VAL A 157 -1.92 16.15 0.89
C VAL A 157 -0.88 16.32 2.00
N TRP A 158 0.41 16.34 1.68
CA TRP A 158 1.47 16.54 2.67
C TRP A 158 1.34 17.88 3.41
N MET A 159 0.86 18.92 2.71
CA MET A 159 0.61 20.24 3.30
C MET A 159 -0.68 20.30 4.14
N GLN A 160 -1.65 19.43 3.85
CA GLN A 160 -2.97 19.44 4.50
C GLN A 160 -3.06 18.48 5.70
N ALA A 161 -2.51 17.28 5.55
CA ALA A 161 -2.59 16.19 6.53
C ALA A 161 -1.24 15.88 7.20
N GLY A 162 -0.13 16.43 6.68
CA GLY A 162 1.22 16.09 7.14
C GLY A 162 1.71 14.75 6.58
N TYR A 163 2.83 14.28 7.12
CA TYR A 163 3.46 13.00 6.78
C TYR A 163 3.05 11.88 7.75
N PHE A 164 3.50 10.64 7.51
CA PHE A 164 3.26 9.53 8.43
C PHE A 164 3.89 9.81 9.79
N ARG A 165 3.28 9.32 10.87
CA ARG A 165 3.85 9.46 12.20
C ARG A 165 5.11 8.60 12.33
N ALA A 166 6.27 9.23 12.42
CA ALA A 166 7.58 8.58 12.55
C ALA A 166 7.87 8.13 13.99
N THR A 167 7.04 7.23 14.52
CA THR A 167 7.24 6.66 15.87
C THR A 167 7.48 5.15 15.73
N PRO A 168 8.73 4.66 15.89
CA PRO A 168 9.10 3.27 15.62
C PRO A 168 8.27 2.21 16.38
N SER A 169 7.74 2.57 17.56
CA SER A 169 6.93 1.68 18.40
C SER A 169 5.50 1.46 17.89
N LEU A 170 5.09 2.11 16.79
CA LEU A 170 3.75 1.96 16.23
C LEU A 170 3.56 0.63 15.48
N LEU A 171 4.62 0.12 14.83
CA LEU A 171 4.69 -1.21 14.21
C LEU A 171 3.47 -1.56 13.33
N GLY A 172 3.12 -0.67 12.40
CA GLY A 172 1.99 -0.82 11.47
C GLY A 172 0.72 -0.09 11.89
N TYR A 173 0.78 0.83 12.86
CA TYR A 173 -0.34 1.71 13.23
C TYR A 173 -0.22 3.12 12.61
N GLU A 174 0.89 3.38 11.93
CA GLU A 174 1.24 4.64 11.27
C GLU A 174 0.23 5.01 10.18
N ASP A 175 -0.22 4.02 9.41
CA ASP A 175 -1.23 4.19 8.36
C ASP A 175 -2.60 4.57 8.93
N THR A 176 -2.99 3.96 10.05
CA THR A 176 -4.25 4.24 10.74
C THR A 176 -4.29 5.68 11.23
N LEU A 177 -3.18 6.20 11.73
CA LEU A 177 -3.06 7.61 12.13
C LEU A 177 -3.07 8.53 10.92
N PHE A 178 -2.36 8.19 9.85
CA PHE A 178 -2.37 8.99 8.62
C PHE A 178 -3.78 9.06 8.03
N PHE A 179 -4.49 7.94 7.97
CA PHE A 179 -5.88 7.87 7.50
C PHE A 179 -6.84 8.70 8.37
N ASP A 180 -6.65 8.72 9.68
CA ASP A 180 -7.42 9.59 10.57
C ASP A 180 -7.19 11.08 10.26
N GLU A 181 -5.96 11.49 9.94
CA GLU A 181 -5.66 12.86 9.49
C GLU A 181 -6.29 13.17 8.13
N LEU A 182 -6.28 12.23 7.18
CA LEU A 182 -6.98 12.38 5.90
C LEU A 182 -8.49 12.61 6.10
N ASP A 183 -9.12 11.89 7.03
CA ASP A 183 -10.55 12.04 7.33
C ASP A 183 -10.86 13.40 7.96
N LYS A 184 -10.02 13.87 8.89
CA LYS A 184 -10.15 15.20 9.50
C LYS A 184 -10.01 16.31 8.48
N ALA A 185 -9.07 16.18 7.55
CA ALA A 185 -8.85 17.12 6.46
C ALA A 185 -9.83 16.95 5.28
N ARG A 186 -10.73 15.94 5.34
CA ARG A 186 -11.71 15.61 4.29
C ARG A 186 -11.06 15.39 2.91
N ILE A 187 -9.91 14.73 2.90
CA ILE A 187 -9.15 14.45 1.67
C ILE A 187 -9.91 13.44 0.81
N PRO A 188 -10.26 13.79 -0.45
CA PRO A 188 -10.89 12.85 -1.39
C PRO A 188 -9.98 11.64 -1.61
N SER A 189 -10.47 10.46 -1.25
CA SER A 189 -9.72 9.21 -1.33
C SER A 189 -10.59 8.04 -1.73
N ALA A 190 -10.02 7.00 -2.36
CA ALA A 190 -10.73 5.77 -2.67
C ALA A 190 -9.79 4.57 -2.94
N ILE A 191 -10.31 3.36 -2.80
CA ILE A 191 -9.77 2.19 -3.53
C ILE A 191 -10.37 2.22 -4.94
N VAL A 192 -9.56 2.01 -5.97
CA VAL A 192 -9.98 2.07 -7.37
C VAL A 192 -9.74 0.75 -8.10
N GLY A 193 -10.73 0.31 -8.89
CA GLY A 193 -10.68 -0.97 -9.62
C GLY A 193 -9.93 -0.92 -10.95
N GLY A 194 -9.46 0.25 -11.38
CA GLY A 194 -8.73 0.42 -12.64
C GLY A 194 -7.25 0.02 -12.59
N ALA A 195 -6.69 -0.22 -11.41
CA ALA A 195 -5.32 -0.68 -11.21
C ALA A 195 -5.29 -1.81 -10.20
N TRP A 196 -4.47 -2.83 -10.43
CA TRP A 196 -4.44 -4.06 -9.64
C TRP A 196 -3.03 -4.43 -9.19
N LEU A 197 -2.95 -4.95 -7.97
CA LEU A 197 -1.75 -5.53 -7.37
C LEU A 197 -1.98 -6.97 -6.93
N HIS A 198 -0.91 -7.76 -6.91
CA HIS A 198 -0.82 -8.95 -6.09
C HIS A 198 -0.03 -8.59 -4.83
N HIS A 199 -0.44 -9.08 -3.66
CA HIS A 199 0.24 -8.88 -2.39
C HIS A 199 0.42 -10.23 -1.69
N TYR A 200 1.67 -10.60 -1.39
CA TYR A 200 1.97 -11.91 -0.78
C TYR A 200 1.45 -12.04 0.66
N GLY A 201 1.11 -10.92 1.31
CA GLY A 201 0.38 -10.90 2.57
C GLY A 201 1.26 -10.73 3.81
N SER A 202 1.68 -9.48 4.09
CA SER A 202 2.34 -9.10 5.35
C SER A 202 3.56 -9.96 5.69
N ILE A 203 4.41 -10.24 4.70
CA ILE A 203 5.59 -11.12 4.85
C ILE A 203 6.52 -10.61 5.95
N THR A 204 6.88 -9.32 5.88
CA THR A 204 7.77 -8.68 6.85
C THR A 204 7.20 -8.69 8.27
N GLN A 205 5.90 -8.39 8.44
CA GLN A 205 5.27 -8.43 9.76
C GLN A 205 5.25 -9.85 10.33
N THR A 206 5.02 -10.86 9.48
CA THR A 206 5.04 -12.27 9.88
C THR A 206 6.44 -12.70 10.33
N ALA A 207 7.49 -12.29 9.59
CA ALA A 207 8.88 -12.51 9.98
C ALA A 207 9.22 -11.82 11.31
N MET A 208 8.85 -10.55 11.49
CA MET A 208 9.07 -9.81 12.74
C MET A 208 8.37 -10.44 13.94
N LYS A 209 7.16 -10.98 13.75
CA LYS A 209 6.46 -11.73 14.82
C LYS A 209 7.27 -12.98 15.21
N ARG A 210 7.78 -13.72 14.24
CA ARG A 210 8.59 -14.93 14.46
C ARG A 210 9.91 -14.59 15.16
N GLU A 211 10.62 -13.55 14.72
CA GLU A 211 11.86 -13.05 15.37
C GLU A 211 11.62 -12.67 16.83
N ARG A 212 10.44 -12.11 17.14
CA ARG A 212 10.04 -11.71 18.50
C ARG A 212 9.38 -12.84 19.32
N GLY A 213 9.29 -14.06 18.78
CA GLY A 213 8.61 -15.19 19.44
C GLY A 213 7.11 -14.98 19.67
N LEU A 214 6.47 -14.09 18.90
CA LEU A 214 5.04 -13.79 19.00
C LEU A 214 4.21 -14.76 18.14
N SER A 215 3.02 -15.13 18.63
CA SER A 215 2.06 -15.90 17.84
C SER A 215 1.59 -15.10 16.62
N GLU A 216 1.21 -15.78 15.52
CA GLU A 216 0.70 -15.11 14.32
C GLU A 216 -0.59 -14.30 14.60
N ARG A 217 -1.39 -14.73 15.60
CA ARG A 217 -2.61 -14.04 16.06
C ARG A 217 -2.33 -12.79 16.90
N SER A 218 -1.11 -12.61 17.40
CA SER A 218 -0.71 -11.43 18.16
C SER A 218 -0.45 -10.25 17.21
N GLY A 219 -0.94 -9.06 17.56
CA GLY A 219 -0.56 -7.83 16.86
C GLY A 219 0.86 -7.41 17.22
N LEU A 220 1.58 -6.75 16.30
CA LEU A 220 2.90 -6.18 16.58
C LEU A 220 2.80 -4.88 17.40
N GLY A 221 1.82 -4.04 17.08
CA GLY A 221 1.59 -2.77 17.78
C GLY A 221 0.88 -2.91 19.13
N ASN A 222 1.02 -1.89 19.99
CA ASN A 222 0.36 -1.85 21.29
C ASN A 222 -1.15 -1.62 21.12
N ARG A 223 -1.96 -2.42 21.82
CA ARG A 223 -3.43 -2.27 21.85
C ARG A 223 -3.88 -0.88 22.29
N THR A 224 -3.10 -0.14 23.08
CA THR A 224 -3.45 1.21 23.54
C THR A 224 -3.24 2.30 22.48
N ASN A 225 -2.65 1.98 21.32
CA ASN A 225 -2.39 2.96 20.25
C ASN A 225 -3.66 3.67 19.76
N TYR A 226 -4.86 3.09 19.93
CA TYR A 226 -6.12 3.78 19.60
C TYR A 226 -6.32 5.09 20.36
N GLN A 227 -5.66 5.28 21.51
CA GLN A 227 -5.74 6.53 22.29
C GLN A 227 -5.13 7.70 21.50
N LEU A 228 -4.19 7.42 20.60
CA LEU A 228 -3.54 8.42 19.75
C LEU A 228 -4.51 9.07 18.76
N LEU A 229 -5.62 8.39 18.41
CA LEU A 229 -6.69 8.95 17.59
C LEU A 229 -7.45 10.08 18.29
N ARG A 230 -7.35 10.18 19.63
CA ARG A 230 -8.12 11.14 20.46
C ARG A 230 -9.63 11.09 20.22
N GLN A 231 -10.15 9.93 19.85
CA GLN A 231 -11.57 9.69 19.61
C GLN A 231 -12.21 9.00 20.82
N SER A 232 -13.47 9.35 21.12
CA SER A 232 -14.26 8.63 22.11
C SER A 232 -14.48 7.17 21.70
N TRP A 233 -14.73 6.28 22.66
CA TRP A 233 -15.09 4.89 22.37
C TRP A 233 -16.35 4.80 21.48
N LEU A 234 -17.36 5.63 21.76
CA LEU A 234 -18.60 5.67 21.00
C LEU A 234 -18.36 6.07 19.53
N THR A 235 -17.56 7.12 19.30
CA THR A 235 -17.17 7.57 17.96
C THR A 235 -16.51 6.44 17.17
N ARG A 236 -15.52 5.76 17.76
CA ARG A 236 -14.82 4.63 17.11
C ARG A 236 -15.77 3.48 16.78
N LYS A 237 -16.69 3.15 17.70
CA LYS A 237 -17.67 2.07 17.50
C LYS A 237 -18.63 2.40 16.36
N LEU A 238 -19.16 3.62 16.32
CA LEU A 238 -20.05 4.09 15.26
C LEU A 238 -19.33 4.13 13.89
N ASN A 239 -18.10 4.63 13.85
CA ASN A 239 -17.28 4.65 12.63
C ASN A 239 -17.02 3.24 12.11
N LYS A 240 -16.70 2.29 13.01
CA LYS A 240 -16.55 0.87 12.64
C LYS A 240 -17.86 0.30 12.06
N MET A 241 -19.00 0.58 12.69
CA MET A 241 -20.30 0.09 12.21
C MET A 241 -20.65 0.65 10.82
N ARG A 242 -20.43 1.95 10.59
CA ARG A 242 -20.63 2.58 9.28
C ARG A 242 -19.73 1.94 8.23
N ARG A 243 -18.44 1.78 8.51
CA ARG A 243 -17.48 1.14 7.60
C ARG A 243 -17.89 -0.29 7.25
N VAL A 244 -18.29 -1.10 8.23
CA VAL A 244 -18.72 -2.49 7.98
C VAL A 244 -19.97 -2.53 7.09
N ARG A 245 -20.96 -1.66 7.34
CA ARG A 245 -22.16 -1.56 6.49
C ARG A 245 -21.82 -1.12 5.07
N GLN A 246 -20.95 -0.13 4.93
CA GLN A 246 -20.52 0.39 3.62
C GLN A 246 -19.73 -0.67 2.83
N ASN A 247 -18.79 -1.37 3.48
CA ASN A 247 -18.04 -2.45 2.85
C ASN A 247 -18.97 -3.56 2.35
N ARG A 248 -19.96 -3.96 3.15
CA ARG A 248 -20.94 -4.96 2.72
C ARG A 248 -21.76 -4.49 1.52
N ALA A 249 -22.20 -3.23 1.51
CA ALA A 249 -22.94 -2.67 0.39
C ALA A 249 -22.11 -2.64 -0.91
N TRP A 250 -20.83 -2.26 -0.82
CA TRP A 250 -19.90 -2.34 -1.94
C TRP A 250 -19.69 -3.76 -2.41
N HIS A 251 -19.36 -4.68 -1.50
CA HIS A 251 -19.19 -6.10 -1.80
C HIS A 251 -20.39 -6.69 -2.54
N ASP A 252 -21.61 -6.52 -2.02
CA ASP A 252 -22.81 -7.10 -2.60
C ASP A 252 -23.11 -6.50 -3.99
N THR A 253 -22.89 -5.20 -4.16
CA THR A 253 -23.09 -4.51 -5.45
C THR A 253 -22.04 -4.91 -6.49
N GLU A 254 -20.78 -5.00 -6.09
CA GLU A 254 -19.66 -5.37 -6.95
C GLU A 254 -19.78 -6.83 -7.39
N LEU A 255 -20.08 -7.75 -6.47
CA LEU A 255 -20.34 -9.15 -6.80
C LEU A 255 -21.52 -9.31 -7.76
N ALA A 256 -22.64 -8.63 -7.49
CA ALA A 256 -23.82 -8.74 -8.35
C ALA A 256 -23.55 -8.23 -9.78
N ARG A 257 -22.72 -7.18 -9.92
CA ARG A 257 -22.47 -6.54 -11.21
C ARG A 257 -21.29 -7.14 -11.98
N TYR A 258 -20.24 -7.56 -11.28
CA TYR A 258 -18.97 -7.97 -11.89
C TYR A 258 -18.57 -9.40 -11.53
N GLY A 259 -19.24 -10.06 -10.59
CA GLY A 259 -18.84 -11.39 -10.10
C GLY A 259 -17.50 -11.39 -9.34
N MET A 260 -17.03 -10.21 -8.92
CA MET A 260 -15.80 -9.99 -8.16
C MET A 260 -15.85 -8.62 -7.47
N THR A 261 -14.96 -8.41 -6.51
CA THR A 261 -14.79 -7.12 -5.81
C THR A 261 -13.39 -6.56 -6.02
N VAL A 262 -13.13 -5.33 -5.61
CA VAL A 262 -11.78 -4.71 -5.70
C VAL A 262 -10.76 -5.26 -4.68
N HIS A 263 -11.16 -6.22 -3.83
CA HIS A 263 -10.26 -6.86 -2.87
C HIS A 263 -10.58 -8.35 -2.83
N GLY A 264 -9.64 -9.18 -3.26
CA GLY A 264 -9.77 -10.63 -3.15
C GLY A 264 -8.67 -11.24 -2.28
N THR A 265 -8.91 -12.46 -1.84
CA THR A 265 -7.90 -13.33 -1.23
C THR A 265 -7.82 -14.64 -1.99
N ARG A 266 -6.61 -15.18 -2.13
CA ARG A 266 -6.34 -16.44 -2.80
C ARG A 266 -6.28 -17.56 -1.77
N LYS A 267 -7.22 -18.51 -1.83
CA LYS A 267 -7.28 -19.67 -0.94
C LYS A 267 -7.62 -20.93 -1.73
N GLU A 268 -6.90 -22.02 -1.49
CA GLU A 268 -7.17 -23.34 -2.11
C GLU A 268 -7.35 -23.29 -3.64
N HIS A 269 -6.55 -22.46 -4.32
CA HIS A 269 -6.65 -22.21 -5.77
C HIS A 269 -7.91 -21.50 -6.26
N ASP A 270 -8.68 -20.88 -5.35
CA ASP A 270 -9.86 -20.06 -5.65
C ASP A 270 -9.71 -18.61 -5.14
N PHE A 271 -10.54 -17.72 -5.71
CA PHE A 271 -10.63 -16.31 -5.28
C PHE A 271 -11.83 -16.13 -4.35
N GLU A 272 -11.56 -15.72 -3.11
CA GLU A 272 -12.58 -15.22 -2.19
C GLU A 272 -12.60 -13.69 -2.23
N TRP A 273 -13.71 -13.11 -2.66
CA TRP A 273 -13.90 -11.67 -2.81
C TRP A 273 -14.43 -11.02 -1.52
N LEU A 274 -13.84 -9.88 -1.13
CA LEU A 274 -14.08 -9.13 0.11
C LEU A 274 -14.70 -7.74 -0.09
#